data_AF-A0A6M0C219-F1
#
_entry.id   AF-A0A6M0C219-F1
#
_cell.length_a   1.000
_cell.length_b   1.000
_cell.length_c   1.000
_cell.angle_alpha   90.00
_cell.angle_beta   90.00
_cell.angle_gamma   90.00
#
_symmetry.space_group_name_H-M   'P 1'
#
loop_
_entity.id
_entity.type
_entity.pdbx_description
1 polymer ?
#
loop_
_entity_poly.entity_id
_entity_poly.type
_entity_poly.pdbx_seq_one_letter_code
_entity_poly.pdbx_strand_id
1 'polypeptide(L)' 'MNVQIVIELPDSAFSALRTHPDIFVTEMRLAAAIKWYELGRISQSKAAEIAGISRHEFLNALWRYDIDDRAAMPIP' A
#
# COMPACT_ATOMS: atom_id res chain seq x y z
N MET A 1 16.89 -6.53 -1.61
CA MET A 1 17.66 -5.38 -2.13
C MET A 1 16.83 -4.14 -1.87
N ASN A 2 17.40 -3.11 -1.25
CA ASN A 2 16.63 -1.93 -0.84
C ASN A 2 16.94 -0.77 -1.79
N VAL A 3 15.91 0.00 -2.14
CA VAL A 3 16.02 1.22 -2.96
C VAL A 3 15.48 2.38 -2.13
N GLN A 4 16.22 3.49 -2.09
CA GLN A 4 15.77 4.72 -1.44
C GLN A 4 15.18 5.66 -2.49
N ILE A 5 14.00 6.20 -2.21
CA ILE A 5 13.28 7.14 -3.06
C ILE A 5 13.08 8.43 -2.26
N VAL A 6 13.35 9.58 -2.87
CA VAL A 6 13.04 10.90 -2.31
C VAL A 6 11.75 11.40 -2.97
N ILE A 7 10.79 11.80 -2.15
CA ILE A 7 9.49 12.33 -2.60
C ILE A 7 9.30 13.69 -1.95
N GLU A 8 9.08 14.72 -2.77
CA GLU A 8 8.72 16.05 -2.30
C GLU A 8 7.21 16.12 -2.12
N LEU A 9 6.76 16.54 -0.94
CA LEU A 9 5.36 16.71 -0.57
C LEU A 9 5.16 18.09 0.03
N PRO A 10 3.93 18.66 -0.03
CA PRO A 10 3.62 19.84 0.74
C PRO A 10 3.81 19.58 2.25
N ASP A 11 4.29 20.57 3.00
CA ASP A 11 4.47 20.46 4.46
C ASP A 11 3.17 20.04 5.19
N SER A 12 2.02 20.41 4.62
CA SER A 12 0.70 20.07 5.14
C SER A 12 0.27 18.61 4.89
N ALA A 13 1.01 17.83 4.12
CA ALA A 13 0.65 16.45 3.77
C ALA A 13 0.53 15.55 5.01
N PHE A 14 1.40 15.75 5.99
CA PHE A 14 1.37 15.01 7.25
C PHE A 14 0.23 15.46 8.17
N SER A 15 -0.13 16.76 8.10
CA SER A 15 -1.20 17.36 8.90
C SER A 15 -2.58 16.88 8.46
N ALA A 16 -2.76 16.61 7.16
CA ALA A 16 -4.02 16.13 6.60
C ALA A 16 -4.45 14.78 7.21
N LEU A 17 -3.49 13.90 7.48
CA LEU A 17 -3.73 12.59 8.09
C LEU A 17 -3.41 12.54 9.60
N ARG A 18 -2.94 13.66 10.18
CA ARG A 18 -2.49 13.75 11.58
C ARG A 18 -1.48 12.67 11.97
N THR A 19 -0.49 12.39 11.12
CA THR A 19 0.51 11.34 11.36
C THR A 19 1.93 11.88 11.41
N HIS A 20 2.85 11.11 12.00
CA HIS A 20 4.29 11.33 11.88
C HIS A 20 4.78 10.91 10.47
N PRO A 21 5.85 11.51 9.91
CA PRO A 21 6.39 11.13 8.60
C PRO A 21 6.68 9.64 8.40
N ASP A 22 7.18 8.94 9.41
CA ASP A 22 7.52 7.51 9.31
C ASP A 22 6.27 6.64 9.13
N ILE A 23 5.19 7.00 9.82
CA ILE A 23 3.88 6.35 9.70
C ILE A 23 3.28 6.69 8.35
N PHE A 24 3.37 7.94 7.92
CA PHE A 24 2.85 8.41 6.63
C PHE A 24 3.42 7.61 5.46
N VAL A 25 4.74 7.41 5.43
CA VAL A 25 5.40 6.68 4.34
C VAL A 25 4.93 5.22 4.30
N THR A 26 4.74 4.61 5.47
CA THR A 26 4.23 3.23 5.59
C THR A 26 2.81 3.11 5.05
N GLU A 27 1.91 4.02 5.47
CA GLU A 27 0.52 4.07 5.00
C GLU A 27 0.42 4.39 3.51
N MET A 28 1.21 5.34 3.01
CA MET A 28 1.27 5.69 1.58
C MET A 28 1.70 4.50 0.73
N ARG A 29 2.71 3.75 1.18
CA ARG A 29 3.21 2.56 0.50
C ARG A 29 2.17 1.43 0.49
N LEU A 30 1.45 1.24 1.59
CA LEU A 30 0.34 0.29 1.69
C LEU A 30 -0.80 0.68 0.75
N ALA A 31 -1.23 1.94 0.75
CA ALA A 31 -2.30 2.44 -0.10
C ALA A 31 -1.97 2.27 -1.60
N ALA A 32 -0.73 2.57 -1.99
CA ALA A 32 -0.27 2.35 -3.37
C ALA A 32 -0.28 0.85 -3.75
N ALA A 33 0.22 -0.02 -2.86
CA ALA A 33 0.24 -1.46 -3.09
C ALA A 33 -1.18 -2.06 -3.23
N ILE A 34 -2.12 -1.64 -2.38
CA ILE A 34 -3.53 -2.01 -2.47
C ILE A 34 -4.09 -1.56 -3.83
N LYS A 35 -3.84 -0.31 -4.23
CA LYS A 35 -4.40 0.21 -5.48
C LYS A 35 -3.86 -0.52 -6.71
N TRP A 36 -2.58 -0.85 -6.74
CA TRP A 36 -2.01 -1.61 -7.85
C TRP A 36 -2.52 -3.05 -7.90
N TYR A 37 -2.76 -3.67 -6.74
CA TYR A 37 -3.37 -4.99 -6.66
C TYR A 37 -4.82 -4.98 -7.17
N GLU A 38 -5.65 -4.04 -6.72
CA GLU A 38 -7.03 -3.85 -7.20
C GLU A 38 -7.09 -3.70 -8.73
N LEU A 39 -6.14 -2.94 -9.29
CA LEU A 39 -6.03 -2.71 -10.73
C LEU A 39 -5.46 -3.92 -11.50
N GLY A 40 -5.16 -5.04 -10.84
CA GLY A 40 -4.58 -6.24 -11.45
C GLY A 40 -3.14 -6.05 -11.96
N ARG A 41 -2.46 -4.96 -11.57
CA ARG A 41 -1.11 -4.62 -12.07
C ARG A 41 0.00 -5.43 -11.42
N ILE A 42 -0.23 -5.86 -10.18
CA ILE A 42 0.72 -6.66 -9.41
C ILE A 42 -0.01 -7.78 -8.68
N SER A 43 0.71 -8.87 -8.41
CA SER A 43 0.17 -9.96 -7.60
C SER A 43 0.06 -9.57 -6.12
N GLN A 44 -0.79 -10.28 -5.37
CA GLN A 44 -0.94 -10.08 -3.93
C GLN A 44 0.40 -10.23 -3.17
N SER A 45 1.21 -11.22 -3.54
CA SER A 45 2.53 -11.42 -2.91
C SER A 45 3.47 -10.24 -3.17
N LYS A 46 3.46 -9.68 -4.39
CA LYS A 46 4.25 -8.49 -4.73
C LYS A 46 3.72 -7.24 -4.03
N ALA A 47 2.41 -7.12 -3.87
CA ALA A 47 1.79 -6.02 -3.12
C ALA A 47 2.20 -6.05 -1.63
N ALA A 48 2.19 -7.22 -1.00
CA ALA A 48 2.68 -7.38 0.39
C ALA A 48 4.18 -7.04 0.53
N GLU A 49 5.01 -7.49 -0.42
CA GLU A 49 6.44 -7.16 -0.49
C GLU A 49 6.67 -5.65 -0.60
N ILE A 50 5.96 -4.98 -1.53
CA ILE A 50 6.04 -3.52 -1.71
C ILE A 50 5.55 -2.81 -0.46
N ALA A 51 4.42 -3.24 0.13
CA ALA A 51 3.91 -2.69 1.37
C ALA A 51 4.85 -2.95 2.57
N GLY A 52 5.82 -3.85 2.44
CA GLY A 52 6.80 -4.21 3.47
C GLY A 52 6.17 -4.89 4.68
N ILE A 53 5.11 -5.66 4.45
CA ILE A 53 4.37 -6.42 5.47
C ILE A 53 4.22 -7.87 5.03
N SER A 54 3.84 -8.74 5.95
CA SER A 54 3.56 -10.14 5.62
C SER A 54 2.31 -10.26 4.74
N ARG A 55 2.19 -11.37 4.00
CA ARG A 55 1.01 -11.67 3.20
C ARG A 55 -0.27 -11.68 4.05
N HIS A 56 -0.20 -12.18 5.28
CA HIS A 56 -1.34 -12.21 6.20
C HIS A 56 -1.77 -10.80 6.62
N GLU A 57 -0.82 -9.93 6.97
CA GLU A 57 -1.11 -8.52 7.27
C GLU A 57 -1.69 -7.77 6.06
N PHE A 58 -1.24 -8.10 4.86
CA PHE A 58 -1.78 -7.51 3.63
C PHE A 58 -3.23 -7.92 3.38
N LEU A 59 -3.58 -9.20 3.58
CA LEU A 59 -4.97 -9.66 3.52
C LEU A 59 -5.85 -8.93 4.53
N ASN A 60 -5.36 -8.79 5.77
CA ASN A 60 -6.05 -8.02 6.81
C ASN A 60 -6.16 -6.53 6.45
N ALA A 61 -5.22 -5.98 5.67
CA ALA A 61 -5.31 -4.61 5.17
C ALA A 61 -6.40 -4.47 4.10
N LEU A 62 -6.51 -5.39 3.13
CA LEU A 62 -7.56 -5.36 2.12
C LEU A 62 -8.96 -5.32 2.75
N TRP A 63 -9.18 -6.12 3.79
CA TRP A 63 -10.47 -6.16 4.50
C TRP A 63 -10.78 -4.85 5.21
N ARG A 64 -9.77 -4.18 5.80
CA ARG A 64 -9.91 -2.87 6.45
C ARG A 64 -10.23 -1.75 5.46
N TYR A 65 -9.80 -1.90 4.21
CA TYR A 65 -10.04 -0.95 3.12
C TYR A 65 -11.30 -1.28 2.30
N ASP A 66 -12.14 -2.23 2.76
CA ASP A 66 -13.36 -2.68 2.08
C ASP A 66 -13.12 -3.20 0.65
N ILE A 67 -11.95 -3.79 0.42
CA ILE A 67 -11.57 -4.38 -0.86
C ILE A 67 -11.86 -5.87 -0.81
N ASP A 68 -12.82 -6.31 -1.62
CA ASP A 68 -13.11 -7.73 -1.83
C ASP A 68 -11.90 -8.40 -2.52
N ASP A 69 -11.28 -9.35 -1.85
CA ASP A 69 -10.12 -10.08 -2.36
C ASP A 69 -10.45 -10.94 -3.59
N ARG A 70 -11.74 -11.20 -3.84
CA ARG A 70 -12.25 -11.87 -5.05
C ARG A 70 -12.49 -10.90 -6.22
N ALA A 71 -12.52 -9.59 -5.96
CA ALA A 71 -12.74 -8.56 -6.98
C ALA A 71 -11.44 -8.09 -7.67
N ALA A 72 -10.27 -8.42 -7.13
CA ALA A 72 -9.00 -8.19 -7.83
C ALA A 72 -8.97 -9.04 -9.10
N MET A 73 -9.10 -8.37 -10.24
CA MET A 73 -9.19 -8.95 -11.57
C MET A 73 -8.09 -10.01 -11.78
N PRO A 74 -8.40 -11.19 -12.38
CA PRO A 74 -7.37 -12.18 -12.69
C PRO A 74 -6.29 -11.52 -13.54
N ILE A 75 -5.05 -11.61 -13.07
CA ILE A 75 -3.87 -11.16 -13.78
C ILE A 75 -3.82 -11.94 -15.10
N PRO A 76 -3.74 -11.29 -16.27
CA PRO A 76 -3.58 -12.01 -17.54
C PRO A 76 -2.26 -12.79 -17.60
#